data_AF-A0ABD5DU12-F1
#
_entry.id   AF-A0ABD5DU12-F1
#
_cell.length_a   1.000
_cell.length_b   1.000
_cell.length_c   1.000
_cell.angle_alpha   90.00
_cell.angle_beta   90.00
_cell.angle_gamma   90.00
#
_symmetry.space_group_name_H-M   'P 1'
#
loop_
_entity.id
_entity.type
_entity.pdbx_description
1 polymer ?
#
loop_
_entity_poly.entity_id
_entity_poly.type
_entity_poly.pdbx_seq_one_letter_code
_entity_poly.pdbx_strand_id
1 'polypeptide(L)' 'MQILRLSDYPQYKEMAAQWFSEKWQIPVEAYLESIQISIDQKHAIPQWYIVLNKDKYLI' A
#
# COMPACT_ATOMS: atom_id res chain seq x y z
N MET A 1 11.65 -11.14 -5.50
CA MET A 1 11.08 -9.85 -5.07
C MET A 1 10.09 -9.44 -6.13
N GLN A 2 8.94 -8.91 -5.72
CA GLN A 2 7.89 -8.44 -6.63
C GLN A 2 7.49 -7.04 -6.22
N ILE A 3 7.42 -6.12 -7.18
CA ILE A 3 6.87 -4.77 -6.99
C ILE A 3 5.43 -4.82 -7.47
N LEU A 4 4.50 -4.47 -6.59
CA LEU A 4 3.06 -4.48 -6.88
C LEU A 4 2.50 -3.08 -6.71
N ARG A 5 1.69 -2.65 -7.68
CA ARG A 5 0.87 -1.43 -7.57
C ARG A 5 -0.41 -1.76 -6.81
N LEU A 6 -0.70 -1.04 -5.72
CA LEU A 6 -1.86 -1.35 -4.87
C LEU A 6 -3.20 -1.19 -5.60
N SER A 7 -3.27 -0.32 -6.61
CA SER A 7 -4.47 -0.17 -7.46
C SER A 7 -4.83 -1.42 -8.28
N ASP A 8 -3.84 -2.28 -8.57
CA ASP A 8 -4.05 -3.56 -9.26
C ASP A 8 -4.27 -4.72 -8.28
N TYR A 9 -3.80 -4.56 -7.04
CA TYR A 9 -3.87 -5.57 -5.98
C TYR A 9 -4.42 -4.98 -4.67
N PRO A 10 -5.69 -4.51 -4.64
CA PRO A 10 -6.27 -3.83 -3.49
C PRO A 10 -6.38 -4.70 -2.23
N GLN A 11 -6.30 -6.03 -2.37
CA GLN A 11 -6.25 -6.96 -1.24
C GLN A 11 -5.07 -6.73 -0.30
N TYR A 12 -4.02 -6.04 -0.75
CA TYR A 12 -2.87 -5.71 0.09
C TYR A 12 -2.99 -4.37 0.82
N LYS A 13 -4.09 -3.62 0.64
CA LYS A 13 -4.29 -2.29 1.23
C LYS A 13 -4.07 -2.26 2.74
N GLU A 14 -4.74 -3.14 3.49
CA GLU A 14 -4.67 -3.15 4.95
C GLU A 14 -3.27 -3.50 5.45
N MET A 15 -2.69 -4.55 4.87
CA MET A 15 -1.32 -4.99 5.18
C MET A 15 -0.29 -3.88 4.88
N ALA A 16 -0.45 -3.18 3.76
CA ALA A 16 0.38 -2.04 3.41
C ALA A 16 0.22 -0.90 4.43
N ALA A 17 -1.01 -0.47 4.72
CA ALA A 17 -1.29 0.62 5.65
C ALA A 17 -0.69 0.37 7.05
N GLN A 18 -0.81 -0.86 7.56
CA GLN A 18 -0.19 -1.26 8.82
C GLN A 18 1.34 -1.14 8.77
N TRP A 19 1.96 -1.70 7.73
CA TRP A 19 3.41 -1.65 7.56
C TRP A 19 3.92 -0.20 7.44
N PHE A 20 3.25 0.65 6.65
CA PHE A 20 3.60 2.07 6.55
C PHE A 20 3.43 2.77 7.92
N SER A 21 2.33 2.50 8.63
CA SER A 21 2.13 3.04 9.98
C SER A 21 3.26 2.68 10.93
N GLU A 22 3.70 1.42 10.95
CA GLU A 22 4.82 0.96 11.79
C GLU A 22 6.14 1.66 11.48
N LYS A 23 6.43 1.96 10.21
CA LYS A 23 7.69 2.60 9.79
C LYS A 23 7.72 4.09 10.08
N TRP A 24 6.61 4.78 9.85
CA TRP A 24 6.55 6.25 9.87
C TRP A 24 5.77 6.83 11.05
N GLN A 25 5.17 5.99 11.90
CA GLN A 25 4.42 6.39 13.11
C GLN A 25 3.28 7.37 12.80
N ILE A 26 2.66 7.23 11.63
CA ILE A 26 1.44 7.94 11.22
C ILE A 26 0.26 6.97 11.40
N PRO A 27 -0.93 7.43 11.85
CA PRO A 27 -2.08 6.56 12.06
C PRO A 27 -2.42 5.68 10.84
N VAL A 28 -2.79 4.43 11.08
CA VAL A 28 -3.14 3.46 10.03
C VAL A 28 -4.26 4.00 9.15
N GLU A 29 -5.21 4.72 9.75
CA GLU A 29 -6.38 5.32 9.10
C GLU A 29 -5.98 6.31 8.01
N ALA A 30 -4.92 7.11 8.23
CA ALA A 30 -4.42 8.06 7.24
C ALA A 30 -3.85 7.35 6.01
N TYR A 31 -3.18 6.22 6.20
CA TYR A 31 -2.69 5.40 5.08
C TYR A 31 -3.83 4.67 4.38
N LEU A 32 -4.81 4.15 5.11
CA LEU A 32 -5.99 3.52 4.51
C LEU A 32 -6.73 4.49 3.59
N GLU A 33 -6.94 5.73 4.02
CA GLU A 33 -7.58 6.77 3.22
C GLU A 33 -6.75 7.11 1.97
N SER A 34 -5.45 7.40 2.15
CA SER A 34 -4.57 7.76 1.04
C SER A 34 -4.41 6.63 0.00
N ILE A 35 -4.27 5.39 0.45
CA ILE A 35 -4.16 4.21 -0.43
C ILE A 35 -5.50 3.98 -1.14
N GLN A 36 -6.63 4.14 -0.46
CA GLN A 36 -7.95 3.98 -1.06
C GLN A 36 -8.17 4.98 -2.20
N ILE A 37 -7.80 6.25 -2.00
CA ILE A 37 -7.87 7.29 -3.05
C ILE A 37 -7.04 6.86 -4.27
N SER A 38 -5.83 6.33 -4.06
CA SER A 38 -4.97 5.83 -5.16
C SER A 38 -5.57 4.62 -5.89
N ILE A 39 -6.23 3.70 -5.17
CA ILE A 39 -6.92 2.54 -5.74
C ILE A 39 -8.10 2.98 -6.61
N ASP A 40 -8.90 3.91 -6.11
CA ASP A 40 -10.09 4.42 -6.81
C ASP A 40 -9.70 5.25 -8.04
N GLN A 41 -8.56 5.93 -7.97
CA GLN A 41 -8.02 6.76 -9.06
C GLN A 41 -6.81 6.10 -9.74
N LYS A 42 -7.01 4.94 -10.37
CA LYS A 42 -5.94 4.09 -10.97
C LYS A 42 -4.91 4.80 -11.88
N HIS A 43 -5.26 5.94 -12.45
CA HIS A 43 -4.39 6.73 -13.35
C HIS A 43 -3.96 8.08 -12.77
N ALA A 44 -4.51 8.49 -11.62
CA ALA A 44 -4.13 9.75 -10.97
C ALA A 44 -2.88 9.56 -10.10
N ILE A 45 -2.10 10.62 -9.93
CA ILE A 45 -0.96 10.63 -9.03
C ILE A 45 -1.31 11.36 -7.72
N PRO A 46 -0.73 10.95 -6.58
CA PRO A 46 0.25 9.86 -6.38
C PRO A 46 -0.34 8.44 -6.47
N GLN A 47 0.54 7.45 -6.67
CA GLN A 47 0.21 6.02 -6.68
C GLN A 47 1.02 5.24 -5.64
N TRP A 48 0.40 4.24 -5.01
CA TRP A 48 1.04 3.40 -4.00
C TRP A 48 1.58 2.09 -4.56
N TYR A 49 2.78 1.74 -4.12
CA TYR A 49 3.46 0.49 -4.47
C TYR A 49 4.00 -0.19 -3.22
N ILE A 50 4.06 -1.52 -3.26
CA ILE A 50 4.67 -2.35 -2.23
C ILE A 50 5.69 -3.29 -2.85
N VAL A 51 6.69 -3.68 -2.05
CA VAL A 51 7.66 -4.71 -2.44
C VAL A 51 7.45 -5.93 -1.56
N LEU A 52 7.20 -7.06 -2.21
CA LEU A 52 7.09 -8.35 -1.53
C LEU A 52 8.37 -9.17 -1.75
N ASN A 53 8.83 -9.82 -0.67
CA ASN A 53 9.86 -10.85 -0.76
C ASN A 53 9.30 -12.16 -1.38
N LYS A 54 10.11 -13.22 -1.45
CA LYS A 54 9.69 -14.50 -2.05
C LYS A 54 8.56 -15.18 -1.27
N ASP A 55 8.46 -14.90 0.02
CA ASP A 55 7.49 -15.47 0.96
C ASP A 55 6.25 -14.57 1.14
N LYS A 56 6.09 -13.55 0.29
CA LYS A 56 4.99 -12.57 0.29
C LYS A 56 4.92 -11.65 1.51
N TYR A 57 6.04 -11.38 2.16
CA TYR A 57 6.16 -10.35 3.19
C TYR A 57 6.63 -9.01 2.61
N LEU A 58 6.09 -7.91 3.15
CA LEU A 58 6.58 -6.55 2.88
C LEU A 58 8.00 -6.37 3.38
N ILE A 59 8.86 -5.80 2.53
CA ILE A 59 10.27 -5.51 2.82
C ILE A 59 10.66 -4.09 2.47
#